data_AF-A0A9P0JC57-F1
#
_entry.id   AF-A0A9P0JC57-F1
#
_cell.length_a   1.000
_cell.length_b   1.000
_cell.length_c   1.000
_cell.angle_alpha   90.00
_cell.angle_beta   90.00
_cell.angle_gamma   90.00
#
_symmetry.space_group_name_H-M   'P 1'
#
loop_
_entity.id
_entity.type
_entity.pdbx_description
1 polymer ?
#
loop_
_entity_poly.entity_id
_entity_poly.type
_entity_poly.pdbx_seq_one_letter_code
_entity_poly.pdbx_strand_id
1 'polypeptide(L)'
;MGWTLQQPRSRHLLLLFITFATCITFVFISKSDTRDLYDHSSVTYKMAEMEMRVDHLTRLYELKDKDVQELIKHFSSVLKTIVKSLNVSVSEDIESLMIAYNKSVEMVRSPMAHFDVYTFLPHLRSHENYLRPLILHSGGRNAVSMVFGVPTVRRQQQTYLIQTLINIISNMNQTEQKDSLIVVMIGEIDQQYLQQVTAEIKNRLPEAVNSGLVDIIAPSPEYYPDFSKLRITLGDSEDRVRWRSKQNLDYVFLMMYCQPKGSFYVQLEDDVVAKPQFHTIMKKTALQRIADGQEWFILDFCRLGFIGKMMRCSDLPWLIQFIVMFYNDKPGDWLLDGMMETKACNLEKDLRDCRKRKDEIWVTFRPSLFQHIGTRSSLNGKIQLLKDSLFKKSVNVKRINKIKGK
;
A
#
# COMPACT_ATOMS: atom_id res chain seq x y z
N MET A 1 -38.84 -32.01 -84.81
CA MET A 1 -38.03 -32.00 -83.58
C MET A 1 -37.83 -30.55 -83.15
N GLY A 2 -38.77 -30.00 -82.37
CA GLY A 2 -38.66 -28.65 -81.83
C GLY A 2 -38.39 -28.73 -80.33
N TRP A 3 -37.23 -28.24 -79.90
CA TRP A 3 -36.89 -28.08 -78.49
C TRP A 3 -37.33 -26.67 -78.06
N THR A 4 -38.35 -26.59 -77.21
CA THR A 4 -38.70 -25.36 -76.49
C THR A 4 -37.84 -25.26 -75.24
N LEU A 5 -36.89 -24.32 -75.21
CA LEU A 5 -36.13 -23.97 -74.01
C LEU A 5 -37.08 -23.35 -72.98
N GLN A 6 -37.36 -24.08 -71.91
CA GLN A 6 -38.11 -23.58 -70.77
C GLN A 6 -37.16 -22.75 -69.89
N GLN A 7 -37.31 -21.42 -69.92
CA GLN A 7 -36.57 -20.51 -69.04
C GLN A 7 -36.75 -20.90 -67.57
N PRO A 8 -35.67 -21.04 -66.77
CA PRO A 8 -35.81 -21.19 -65.34
C PRO A 8 -36.28 -19.86 -64.75
N ARG A 9 -37.43 -19.92 -64.08
CA ARG A 9 -38.13 -18.80 -63.44
C ARG A 9 -37.18 -18.04 -62.50
N SER A 10 -36.86 -16.78 -62.82
CA SER A 10 -35.93 -15.94 -62.04
C SER A 10 -36.29 -15.79 -60.55
N ARG A 11 -37.55 -16.08 -60.19
CA ARG A 11 -38.03 -16.12 -58.80
C ARG A 11 -37.35 -17.19 -57.94
N HIS A 12 -36.97 -18.34 -58.52
CA HIS A 12 -36.27 -19.39 -57.77
C HIS A 12 -34.80 -19.06 -57.51
N LEU A 13 -34.12 -18.42 -58.47
CA LEU A 13 -32.76 -17.89 -58.26
C LEU A 13 -32.75 -16.78 -57.21
N LEU A 14 -33.76 -15.89 -57.23
CA LEU A 14 -33.88 -14.84 -56.23
C LEU A 14 -34.08 -15.39 -54.81
N LEU A 15 -34.91 -16.44 -54.67
CA LEU A 15 -35.12 -17.12 -53.37
C LEU A 15 -33.86 -17.82 -52.86
N LEU A 16 -33.10 -18.47 -53.74
CA LEU A 16 -31.80 -19.06 -53.40
C LEU A 16 -30.79 -17.99 -52.99
N PHE A 17 -30.78 -16.84 -53.66
CA PHE A 17 -29.87 -15.74 -53.33
C PHE A 17 -30.23 -15.10 -51.98
N ILE A 18 -31.52 -14.90 -51.71
CA ILE A 18 -32.00 -14.36 -50.42
C ILE A 18 -31.67 -15.33 -49.28
N THR A 19 -31.92 -16.63 -49.45
CA THR A 19 -31.60 -17.64 -48.43
C THR A 19 -30.11 -17.79 -48.18
N PHE A 20 -29.28 -17.68 -49.22
CA PHE A 20 -27.84 -17.68 -49.08
C PHE A 20 -27.33 -16.40 -48.40
N ALA A 21 -27.88 -15.24 -48.77
CA ALA A 21 -27.55 -13.96 -48.16
C ALA A 21 -27.96 -13.91 -46.67
N THR A 22 -29.12 -14.47 -46.31
CA THR A 22 -29.55 -14.55 -44.91
C THR A 22 -28.72 -15.55 -44.11
N CYS A 23 -28.28 -16.66 -44.70
CA CYS A 23 -27.35 -17.58 -44.03
C CYS A 23 -25.98 -16.92 -43.81
N ILE A 24 -25.48 -16.16 -44.80
CA ILE A 24 -24.22 -15.42 -44.66
C ILE A 24 -24.35 -14.35 -43.58
N THR A 25 -25.41 -13.54 -43.57
CA THR A 25 -25.59 -12.53 -42.52
C THR A 25 -25.79 -13.19 -41.15
N PHE A 26 -26.48 -14.32 -41.05
CA PHE A 26 -26.62 -15.05 -39.79
C PHE A 26 -25.29 -15.64 -39.31
N VAL A 27 -24.44 -16.13 -40.21
CA VAL A 27 -23.08 -16.59 -39.88
C VAL A 27 -22.18 -15.40 -39.50
N PHE A 28 -22.27 -14.25 -40.17
CA PHE A 28 -21.52 -13.05 -39.81
C PHE A 28 -22.00 -12.44 -38.48
N ILE A 29 -23.31 -12.43 -38.22
CA ILE A 29 -23.88 -11.97 -36.94
C ILE A 29 -23.51 -12.96 -35.83
N SER A 30 -23.67 -14.27 -36.05
CA SER A 30 -23.30 -15.29 -35.06
C SER A 30 -21.79 -15.33 -34.79
N LYS A 31 -20.94 -15.07 -35.80
CA LYS A 31 -19.47 -14.99 -35.65
C LYS A 31 -19.01 -13.62 -35.11
N SER A 32 -19.82 -12.57 -35.28
CA SER A 32 -19.63 -11.24 -34.67
C SER A 32 -20.09 -11.20 -33.21
N ASP A 33 -21.03 -12.07 -32.83
CA ASP A 33 -21.58 -12.13 -31.47
C ASP A 33 -20.82 -13.14 -30.57
N THR A 34 -19.92 -13.94 -31.16
CA THR A 34 -19.16 -15.00 -30.44
C THR A 34 -17.64 -14.86 -30.47
N ARG A 35 -17.10 -13.71 -30.91
CA ARG A 35 -15.66 -13.43 -30.82
C ARG A 35 -15.37 -12.09 -30.14
N ASP A 36 -14.82 -12.20 -28.93
CA ASP A 36 -13.75 -11.35 -28.39
C ASP A 36 -14.07 -10.00 -27.70
N LEU A 37 -15.21 -9.86 -27.00
CA LEU A 37 -15.39 -8.69 -26.10
C LEU A 37 -15.85 -9.00 -24.67
N TYR A 38 -16.10 -10.27 -24.34
CA TYR A 38 -16.56 -10.71 -23.02
C TYR A 38 -15.65 -11.80 -22.41
N ASP A 39 -14.34 -11.56 -22.33
CA ASP A 39 -13.49 -12.21 -21.30
C ASP A 39 -12.12 -11.55 -21.12
N HIS A 40 -11.58 -10.87 -22.14
CA HIS A 40 -10.22 -10.29 -22.07
C HIS A 40 -10.01 -9.37 -20.87
N SER A 41 -10.94 -8.44 -20.58
CA SER A 41 -10.80 -7.54 -19.43
C SER A 41 -10.85 -8.26 -18.07
N SER A 42 -11.61 -9.35 -17.97
CA SER A 42 -11.71 -10.18 -16.76
C SER A 42 -10.44 -10.99 -16.54
N VAL A 43 -9.91 -11.58 -17.61
CA VAL A 43 -8.63 -12.32 -17.59
C VAL A 43 -7.48 -11.39 -17.26
N THR A 44 -7.36 -10.23 -17.92
CA THR A 44 -6.28 -9.27 -17.64
C THR A 44 -6.34 -8.74 -16.21
N TYR A 45 -7.54 -8.50 -15.67
CA TYR A 45 -7.68 -8.07 -14.28
C TYR A 45 -7.26 -9.14 -13.28
N LYS A 46 -7.62 -10.41 -13.53
CA LYS A 46 -7.18 -11.55 -12.72
C LYS A 46 -5.66 -11.75 -12.82
N MET A 47 -5.08 -11.56 -14.00
CA MET A 47 -3.63 -11.59 -14.20
C MET A 47 -2.94 -10.49 -13.41
N ALA A 48 -3.41 -9.25 -13.47
CA ALA A 48 -2.86 -8.13 -12.70
C ALA A 48 -2.96 -8.37 -11.19
N GLU A 49 -4.07 -8.96 -10.72
CA GLU A 49 -4.23 -9.34 -9.31
C GLU A 49 -3.24 -10.44 -8.89
N MET A 50 -3.02 -11.43 -9.75
CA MET A 50 -2.08 -12.52 -9.51
C MET A 50 -0.62 -12.06 -9.56
N GLU A 51 -0.25 -11.25 -10.57
CA GLU A 51 1.07 -10.65 -10.72
C GLU A 51 1.46 -9.88 -9.46
N MET A 52 0.55 -9.06 -8.95
CA MET A 52 0.81 -8.29 -7.74
C MET A 52 0.94 -9.21 -6.50
N ARG A 53 0.13 -10.27 -6.37
CA ARG A 53 0.30 -11.24 -5.27
C ARG A 53 1.65 -11.95 -5.36
N VAL A 54 2.09 -12.30 -6.56
CA VAL A 54 3.40 -12.94 -6.80
C VAL A 54 4.53 -11.98 -6.45
N ASP A 55 4.48 -10.73 -6.90
CA ASP A 55 5.47 -9.70 -6.53
C ASP A 55 5.56 -9.52 -5.01
N HIS A 56 4.42 -9.38 -4.35
CA HIS A 56 4.36 -9.25 -2.90
C HIS A 56 4.96 -10.46 -2.17
N LEU A 57 4.58 -11.69 -2.56
CA LEU A 57 5.11 -12.91 -1.96
C LEU A 57 6.61 -13.08 -2.23
N THR A 58 7.06 -12.74 -3.43
CA THR A 58 8.48 -12.80 -3.81
C THR A 58 9.29 -11.87 -2.91
N ARG A 59 8.84 -10.63 -2.69
CA ARG A 59 9.51 -9.69 -1.77
C ARG A 59 9.53 -10.18 -0.33
N LEU A 60 8.43 -10.77 0.16
CA LEU A 60 8.42 -11.37 1.50
C LEU A 60 9.40 -12.54 1.62
N TYR A 61 9.51 -13.36 0.57
CA TYR A 61 10.47 -14.46 0.53
C TYR A 61 11.91 -13.96 0.51
N GLU A 62 12.22 -12.95 -0.32
CA GLU A 62 13.55 -12.32 -0.36
C GLU A 62 13.96 -11.71 0.99
N LEU A 63 13.01 -11.13 1.74
CA LEU A 63 13.28 -10.63 3.09
C LEU A 63 13.60 -11.78 4.05
N LYS A 64 12.80 -12.85 4.05
CA LYS A 64 13.03 -14.02 4.91
C LYS A 64 14.32 -14.77 4.59
N ASP A 65 14.68 -14.90 3.32
CA ASP A 65 15.91 -15.58 2.92
C ASP A 65 17.14 -14.85 3.48
N LYS A 66 17.13 -13.51 3.49
CA LYS A 66 18.19 -12.71 4.11
C LYS A 66 18.33 -13.01 5.61
N ASP A 67 17.23 -13.09 6.34
CA ASP A 67 17.24 -13.42 7.78
C ASP A 67 17.83 -14.82 8.03
N VAL A 68 17.49 -15.79 7.18
CA VAL A 68 18.04 -17.15 7.24
C VAL A 68 19.54 -17.16 6.95
N GLN A 69 20.00 -16.43 5.94
CA GLN A 69 21.44 -16.31 5.64
C GLN A 69 22.22 -15.66 6.79
N GLU A 70 21.65 -14.65 7.45
CA GLU A 70 22.26 -14.02 8.62
C GLU A 70 22.33 -14.98 9.82
N LEU A 71 21.27 -15.75 10.06
CA LEU A 71 21.24 -16.77 11.10
C LEU A 71 22.29 -17.86 10.84
N ILE A 72 22.40 -18.35 9.59
CA ILE A 72 23.42 -19.31 9.19
C ILE A 72 24.83 -18.76 9.46
N LYS A 73 25.06 -17.48 9.16
CA LYS A 73 26.35 -16.81 9.41
C LYS A 73 26.68 -16.75 10.90
N HIS A 74 25.74 -16.36 11.75
CA HIS A 74 25.92 -16.33 13.20
C HIS A 74 26.15 -17.72 13.78
N PHE A 75 25.33 -18.69 13.39
CA PHE A 75 25.46 -20.07 13.86
C PHE A 75 26.80 -20.68 13.42
N SER A 76 27.21 -20.50 12.17
CA SER A 76 28.49 -21.02 11.65
C SER A 76 29.70 -20.44 12.39
N SER A 77 29.65 -19.17 12.78
CA SER A 77 30.69 -18.51 13.58
C SER A 77 30.81 -19.13 14.99
N VAL A 78 29.68 -19.36 15.66
CA VAL A 78 29.64 -20.01 16.99
C VAL A 78 30.13 -21.45 16.88
N LEU A 79 29.66 -22.18 15.88
CA LEU A 79 30.01 -23.58 15.63
C LEU A 79 31.51 -23.76 15.38
N LYS A 80 32.11 -22.88 14.56
CA LYS A 80 33.57 -22.86 14.34
C LYS A 80 34.35 -22.64 15.64
N THR A 81 33.84 -21.80 16.53
CA THR A 81 34.46 -21.53 17.84
C THR A 81 34.38 -22.77 18.74
N ILE A 82 33.23 -23.46 18.77
CA ILE A 82 33.02 -24.68 19.56
C ILE A 82 33.87 -25.84 19.05
N VAL A 83 33.90 -26.06 17.74
CA VAL A 83 34.70 -27.14 17.13
C VAL A 83 36.18 -26.94 17.42
N LYS A 84 36.66 -25.68 17.33
CA LYS A 84 38.04 -25.34 17.67
C LYS A 84 38.34 -25.53 19.16
N SER A 85 37.42 -25.20 20.06
CA SER A 85 37.66 -25.32 21.51
C SER A 85 37.59 -26.75 22.01
N LEU A 86 36.73 -27.59 21.42
CA LEU A 86 36.53 -28.98 21.83
C LEU A 86 37.41 -29.98 21.05
N ASN A 87 38.07 -29.54 19.97
CA ASN A 87 38.90 -30.38 19.09
C ASN A 87 38.17 -31.65 18.60
N VAL A 88 36.91 -31.48 18.17
CA VAL A 88 36.03 -32.57 17.75
C VAL A 88 35.98 -32.64 16.21
N SER A 89 36.02 -33.85 15.66
CA SER A 89 35.77 -34.09 14.24
C SER A 89 34.30 -33.87 13.91
N VAL A 90 34.04 -33.18 12.81
CA VAL A 90 32.71 -32.68 12.46
C VAL A 90 32.19 -33.45 11.23
N SER A 91 30.87 -33.60 11.07
CA SER A 91 30.29 -34.24 9.88
C SER A 91 30.41 -33.36 8.62
N GLU A 92 30.34 -33.99 7.44
CA GLU A 92 30.42 -33.34 6.12
C GLU A 92 29.39 -32.20 5.94
N ASP A 93 28.19 -32.36 6.50
CA ASP A 93 27.13 -31.32 6.45
C ASP A 93 27.55 -30.05 7.16
N ILE A 94 28.19 -30.19 8.32
CA ILE A 94 28.64 -29.06 9.12
C ILE A 94 29.90 -28.45 8.48
N GLU A 95 30.77 -29.26 7.91
CA GLU A 95 31.93 -28.77 7.15
C GLU A 95 31.49 -27.93 5.94
N SER A 96 30.43 -28.36 5.24
CA SER A 96 29.80 -27.60 4.16
C SER A 96 29.23 -26.25 4.61
N LEU A 97 28.58 -26.21 5.79
CA LEU A 97 28.13 -24.96 6.43
C LEU A 97 29.30 -24.02 6.78
N MET A 98 30.42 -24.54 7.29
CA MET A 98 31.62 -23.74 7.57
C MET A 98 32.30 -23.22 6.30
N ILE A 99 32.28 -23.98 5.20
CA ILE A 99 32.79 -23.55 3.90
C ILE A 99 31.92 -22.43 3.31
N ALA A 100 30.60 -22.57 3.39
CA ALA A 100 29.65 -21.53 2.98
C ALA A 100 29.87 -20.21 3.74
N TYR A 101 30.15 -20.30 5.05
CA TYR A 101 30.54 -19.16 5.87
C TYR A 101 31.81 -18.47 5.35
N ASN A 102 32.90 -19.21 5.10
CA ASN A 102 34.15 -18.61 4.64
C ASN A 102 33.99 -17.88 3.29
N LYS A 103 33.20 -18.43 2.36
CA LYS A 103 32.84 -17.76 1.09
C LYS A 103 32.02 -16.47 1.31
N SER A 104 31.13 -16.45 2.30
CA SER A 104 30.29 -15.29 2.61
C SER A 104 31.07 -14.11 3.24
N VAL A 105 32.23 -14.38 3.87
CA VAL A 105 33.06 -13.40 4.57
C VAL A 105 33.93 -12.56 3.62
N GLU A 106 34.27 -13.11 2.45
CA GLU A 106 35.09 -12.44 1.43
C GLU A 106 34.30 -11.49 0.50
N MET A 107 32.96 -11.58 0.48
CA MET A 107 32.16 -10.56 -0.17
C MET A 107 32.33 -9.24 0.58
N VAL A 108 32.70 -8.17 -0.15
CA VAL A 108 32.60 -6.77 0.32
C VAL A 108 31.32 -6.66 1.13
N ARG A 109 31.43 -6.34 2.43
CA ARG A 109 30.28 -6.22 3.34
C ARG A 109 29.21 -5.45 2.60
N SER A 110 28.13 -6.13 2.18
CA SER A 110 27.12 -5.51 1.32
C SER A 110 26.64 -4.25 2.03
N PRO A 111 26.91 -3.04 1.49
CA PRO A 111 26.50 -1.79 2.13
C PRO A 111 24.98 -1.73 2.31
N MET A 112 24.24 -2.58 1.58
CA MET A 112 22.79 -2.66 1.56
C MET A 112 22.17 -3.67 2.54
N ALA A 113 22.95 -4.56 3.16
CA ALA A 113 22.40 -5.46 4.19
C ALA A 113 22.02 -4.70 5.49
N HIS A 114 22.44 -3.43 5.61
CA HIS A 114 22.25 -2.60 6.80
C HIS A 114 21.60 -1.24 6.50
N PHE A 115 20.99 -1.03 5.32
CA PHE A 115 20.06 0.10 5.14
C PHE A 115 18.71 -0.22 5.81
N ASP A 116 18.82 -0.65 7.06
CA ASP A 116 17.75 -1.00 7.95
C ASP A 116 17.44 0.22 8.82
N VAL A 117 16.25 0.25 9.39
CA VAL A 117 15.77 1.26 10.32
C VAL A 117 16.81 1.55 11.41
N TYR A 118 17.59 0.55 11.81
CA TYR A 118 18.69 0.64 12.78
C TYR A 118 19.83 1.60 12.42
N THR A 119 20.05 1.92 11.14
CA THR A 119 21.10 2.88 10.74
C THR A 119 20.75 4.30 11.14
N PHE A 120 19.47 4.66 11.05
CA PHE A 120 18.98 6.01 11.37
C PHE A 120 18.29 6.08 12.73
N LEU A 121 17.96 4.93 13.33
CA LEU A 121 17.48 4.77 14.70
C LEU A 121 18.40 3.78 15.46
N PRO A 122 19.64 4.18 15.77
CA PRO A 122 20.66 3.28 16.32
C PRO A 122 20.31 2.71 17.70
N HIS A 123 19.44 3.36 18.46
CA HIS A 123 18.97 2.85 19.75
C HIS A 123 18.17 1.53 19.62
N LEU A 124 17.62 1.26 18.43
CA LEU A 124 16.87 0.03 18.15
C LEU A 124 17.79 -1.17 17.86
N ARG A 125 19.07 -0.94 17.51
CA ARG A 125 19.97 -1.98 16.95
C ARG A 125 20.22 -3.17 17.87
N SER A 126 20.15 -2.97 19.18
CA SER A 126 20.35 -4.01 20.20
C SER A 126 19.05 -4.47 20.86
N HIS A 127 17.90 -3.96 20.39
CA HIS A 127 16.61 -4.10 21.06
C HIS A 127 15.48 -4.30 20.03
N GLU A 128 15.48 -5.45 19.35
CA GLU A 128 14.42 -5.81 18.40
C GLU A 128 13.01 -5.78 19.04
N ASN A 129 12.93 -6.01 20.35
CA ASN A 129 11.69 -5.91 21.11
C ASN A 129 11.06 -4.50 21.07
N TYR A 130 11.82 -3.43 20.80
CA TYR A 130 11.29 -2.07 20.69
C TYR A 130 10.48 -1.85 19.40
N LEU A 131 10.67 -2.70 18.38
CA LEU A 131 9.84 -2.71 17.17
C LEU A 131 8.54 -3.50 17.36
N ARG A 132 8.39 -4.23 18.48
CA ARG A 132 7.15 -4.95 18.78
C ARG A 132 6.12 -3.96 19.35
N PRO A 133 4.85 -4.03 18.92
CA PRO A 133 3.82 -3.21 19.51
C PRO A 133 3.64 -3.52 21.01
N LEU A 134 3.55 -2.47 21.84
CA LEU A 134 3.20 -2.58 23.26
C LEU A 134 1.77 -3.09 23.42
N ILE A 135 0.86 -2.58 22.59
CA ILE A 135 -0.50 -3.11 22.43
C ILE A 135 -0.56 -3.78 21.06
N LEU A 136 -1.02 -5.03 21.04
CA LEU A 136 -1.34 -5.75 19.82
C LEU A 136 -2.67 -6.46 20.02
N HIS A 137 -3.73 -5.92 19.40
CA HIS A 137 -5.00 -6.61 19.26
C HIS A 137 -5.24 -6.88 17.78
N SER A 138 -5.08 -8.12 17.37
CA SER A 138 -5.21 -8.52 15.97
C SER A 138 -6.02 -9.79 15.83
N GLY A 139 -6.84 -9.85 14.78
CA GLY A 139 -7.51 -11.09 14.34
C GLY A 139 -6.62 -12.00 13.50
N GLY A 140 -5.34 -11.67 13.33
CA GLY A 140 -4.38 -12.46 12.53
C GLY A 140 -4.60 -12.37 11.01
N ARG A 141 -5.47 -11.46 10.55
CA ARG A 141 -5.79 -11.29 9.12
C ARG A 141 -4.56 -10.83 8.34
N ASN A 142 -4.31 -11.50 7.22
CA ASN A 142 -3.21 -11.23 6.30
C ASN A 142 -3.64 -11.57 4.86
N ALA A 143 -2.73 -11.40 3.90
CA ALA A 143 -2.93 -11.68 2.48
C ALA A 143 -4.18 -11.00 1.87
N VAL A 144 -4.57 -9.84 2.41
CA VAL A 144 -5.67 -9.03 1.89
C VAL A 144 -5.22 -8.17 0.71
N SER A 145 -6.16 -7.70 -0.11
CA SER A 145 -5.81 -6.77 -1.19
C SER A 145 -5.54 -5.36 -0.67
N MET A 146 -6.29 -4.89 0.32
CA MET A 146 -6.20 -3.49 0.79
C MET A 146 -5.90 -3.41 2.28
N VAL A 147 -4.84 -2.71 2.66
CA VAL A 147 -4.50 -2.40 4.06
C VAL A 147 -4.61 -0.89 4.27
N PHE A 148 -5.49 -0.46 5.16
CA PHE A 148 -5.71 0.95 5.51
C PHE A 148 -5.01 1.28 6.83
N GLY A 149 -4.00 2.13 6.79
CA GLY A 149 -3.32 2.62 7.99
C GLY A 149 -3.98 3.88 8.53
N VAL A 150 -4.42 3.86 9.79
CA VAL A 150 -5.08 4.98 10.48
C VAL A 150 -4.32 5.31 11.77
N PRO A 151 -3.36 6.26 11.74
CA PRO A 151 -2.70 6.72 12.95
C PRO A 151 -3.61 7.69 13.71
N THR A 152 -3.59 7.59 15.03
CA THR A 152 -4.31 8.48 15.94
C THR A 152 -3.41 8.92 17.08
N VAL A 153 -3.56 10.17 17.51
CA VAL A 153 -2.85 10.76 18.66
C VAL A 153 -3.85 11.52 19.52
N ARG A 154 -3.52 11.71 20.79
CA ARG A 154 -4.37 12.42 21.75
C ARG A 154 -4.53 13.88 21.34
N ARG A 155 -5.79 14.30 21.22
CA ARG A 155 -6.17 15.72 21.04
C ARG A 155 -6.79 16.23 22.34
N GLN A 156 -6.56 17.50 22.66
CA GLN A 156 -7.07 18.10 23.91
C GLN A 156 -8.60 18.32 23.89
N GLN A 157 -9.19 18.57 22.72
CA GLN A 157 -10.58 19.06 22.63
C GLN A 157 -11.57 18.08 22.02
N GLN A 158 -11.18 17.40 20.94
CA GLN A 158 -12.10 16.58 20.16
C GLN A 158 -11.39 15.35 19.60
N THR A 159 -12.04 14.20 19.67
CA THR A 159 -11.62 12.95 19.05
C THR A 159 -12.50 12.65 17.83
N TYR A 160 -11.89 12.19 16.74
CA TYR A 160 -12.58 11.89 15.47
C TYR A 160 -12.54 10.40 15.10
N LEU A 161 -11.62 9.63 15.70
CA LEU A 161 -11.28 8.26 15.34
C LEU A 161 -12.50 7.35 15.14
N ILE A 162 -13.37 7.25 16.16
CA ILE A 162 -14.53 6.34 16.11
C ILE A 162 -15.47 6.72 14.96
N GLN A 163 -15.71 8.01 14.73
CA GLN A 163 -16.57 8.46 13.64
C GLN A 163 -15.96 8.16 12.27
N THR A 164 -14.64 8.32 12.13
CA THR A 164 -13.90 7.96 10.92
C THR A 164 -13.95 6.46 10.65
N LEU A 165 -13.71 5.61 11.67
CA LEU A 165 -13.77 4.16 11.52
C LEU A 165 -15.17 3.67 11.14
N ILE A 166 -16.22 4.17 11.83
CA ILE A 166 -17.62 3.87 11.48
C ILE A 166 -17.88 4.24 10.02
N ASN A 167 -17.48 5.43 9.59
CA ASN A 167 -17.72 5.91 8.24
C ASN A 167 -16.98 5.07 7.17
N ILE A 168 -15.73 4.71 7.42
CA ILE A 168 -14.94 3.86 6.52
C ILE A 168 -15.59 2.49 6.37
N ILE A 169 -15.93 1.84 7.50
CA ILE A 169 -16.51 0.49 7.51
C ILE A 169 -17.90 0.48 6.87
N SER A 170 -18.75 1.47 7.17
CA SER A 170 -20.12 1.54 6.62
C SER A 170 -20.14 1.77 5.11
N ASN A 171 -19.07 2.33 4.54
CA ASN A 171 -18.93 2.56 3.09
C ASN A 171 -18.26 1.39 2.35
N MET A 172 -17.96 0.29 3.05
CA MET A 172 -17.52 -0.99 2.48
C MET A 172 -18.61 -2.05 2.54
N ASN A 173 -18.81 -2.78 1.45
CA ASN A 173 -19.65 -3.98 1.44
C ASN A 173 -18.91 -5.19 2.06
N GLN A 174 -19.63 -6.30 2.28
CA GLN A 174 -19.07 -7.47 2.97
C GLN A 174 -17.86 -8.10 2.26
N THR A 175 -17.84 -8.11 0.92
CA THR A 175 -16.70 -8.62 0.15
C THR A 175 -15.49 -7.71 0.31
N GLU A 176 -15.69 -6.40 0.26
CA GLU A 176 -14.62 -5.41 0.49
C GLU A 176 -14.06 -5.52 1.91
N GLN A 177 -14.93 -5.67 2.92
CA GLN A 177 -14.51 -5.88 4.30
C GLN A 177 -13.73 -7.18 4.50
N LYS A 178 -14.05 -8.26 3.78
CA LYS A 178 -13.28 -9.52 3.85
C LYS A 178 -11.91 -9.40 3.18
N ASP A 179 -11.80 -8.58 2.14
CA ASP A 179 -10.58 -8.32 1.37
C ASP A 179 -9.78 -7.10 1.87
N SER A 180 -10.07 -6.65 3.10
CA SER A 180 -9.44 -5.49 3.72
C SER A 180 -8.95 -5.77 5.13
N LEU A 181 -7.96 -4.98 5.54
CA LEU A 181 -7.55 -4.80 6.92
C LEU A 181 -7.43 -3.30 7.22
N ILE A 182 -7.99 -2.86 8.33
CA ILE A 182 -7.78 -1.52 8.89
C ILE A 182 -6.85 -1.66 10.08
N VAL A 183 -5.70 -0.99 10.05
CA VAL A 183 -4.75 -0.96 11.17
C VAL A 183 -4.85 0.40 11.84
N VAL A 184 -5.34 0.43 13.07
CA VAL A 184 -5.38 1.63 13.91
C VAL A 184 -4.12 1.65 14.76
N MET A 185 -3.26 2.65 14.54
CA MET A 185 -2.07 2.86 15.36
C MET A 185 -2.29 4.00 16.34
N ILE A 186 -2.29 3.70 17.62
CA ILE A 186 -2.38 4.70 18.69
C ILE A 186 -0.96 5.18 18.98
N GLY A 187 -0.60 6.35 18.47
CA GLY A 187 0.72 6.96 18.65
C GLY A 187 0.89 7.62 20.02
N GLU A 188 0.52 6.95 21.10
CA GLU A 188 0.65 7.45 22.47
C GLU A 188 1.40 6.43 23.32
N ILE A 189 2.05 6.91 24.39
CA ILE A 189 2.82 6.05 25.31
C ILE A 189 2.17 5.93 26.70
N ASP A 190 1.16 6.75 26.98
CA ASP A 190 0.41 6.72 28.23
C ASP A 190 -0.50 5.48 28.28
N GLN A 191 -0.20 4.54 29.18
CA GLN A 191 -0.89 3.25 29.23
C GLN A 191 -2.39 3.38 29.51
N GLN A 192 -2.80 4.35 30.33
CA GLN A 192 -4.22 4.56 30.64
C GLN A 192 -4.98 5.02 29.39
N TYR A 193 -4.44 5.99 28.66
CA TYR A 193 -5.01 6.45 27.39
C TYR A 193 -5.04 5.33 26.34
N LEU A 194 -3.97 4.55 26.23
CA LEU A 194 -3.92 3.39 25.33
C LEU A 194 -5.05 2.39 25.61
N GLN A 195 -5.24 2.03 26.88
CA GLN A 195 -6.32 1.14 27.30
C GLN A 195 -7.70 1.74 27.04
N GLN A 196 -7.89 3.04 27.32
CA GLN A 196 -9.13 3.75 27.08
C GLN A 196 -9.52 3.73 25.60
N VAL A 197 -8.62 4.13 24.69
CA VAL A 197 -8.89 4.16 23.24
C VAL A 197 -9.10 2.75 22.71
N THR A 198 -8.30 1.77 23.17
CA THR A 198 -8.48 0.36 22.78
C THR A 198 -9.85 -0.16 23.20
N ALA A 199 -10.27 0.10 24.43
CA ALA A 199 -11.59 -0.29 24.93
C ALA A 199 -12.71 0.43 24.15
N GLU A 200 -12.55 1.70 23.83
CA GLU A 200 -13.53 2.46 23.04
C GLU A 200 -13.71 1.86 21.65
N ILE A 201 -12.63 1.55 20.93
CA ILE A 201 -12.71 0.89 19.61
C ILE A 201 -13.43 -0.45 19.73
N LYS A 202 -13.05 -1.29 20.70
CA LYS A 202 -13.65 -2.62 20.90
C LYS A 202 -15.14 -2.55 21.24
N ASN A 203 -15.54 -1.59 22.07
CA ASN A 203 -16.93 -1.43 22.50
C ASN A 203 -17.81 -0.84 21.39
N ARG A 204 -17.27 0.06 20.57
CA ARG A 204 -18.02 0.75 19.52
C ARG A 204 -18.02 0.02 18.18
N LEU A 205 -17.04 -0.85 17.94
CA LEU A 205 -16.87 -1.60 16.69
C LEU A 205 -16.58 -3.11 16.94
N PRO A 206 -17.37 -3.79 17.78
CA PRO A 206 -17.05 -5.16 18.20
C PRO A 206 -17.01 -6.13 17.03
N GLU A 207 -17.92 -6.02 16.05
CA GLU A 207 -17.95 -6.89 14.87
C GLU A 207 -16.72 -6.74 13.98
N ALA A 208 -16.26 -5.51 13.79
CA ALA A 208 -15.08 -5.23 12.97
C ALA A 208 -13.79 -5.76 13.62
N VAL A 209 -13.69 -5.64 14.95
CA VAL A 209 -12.57 -6.19 15.71
C VAL A 209 -12.62 -7.72 15.74
N ASN A 210 -13.77 -8.32 16.11
CA ASN A 210 -13.93 -9.77 16.26
C ASN A 210 -13.77 -10.52 14.93
N SER A 211 -14.17 -9.91 13.81
CA SER A 211 -13.95 -10.50 12.48
C SER A 211 -12.48 -10.41 12.02
N GLY A 212 -11.64 -9.64 12.70
CA GLY A 212 -10.27 -9.35 12.29
C GLY A 212 -10.16 -8.31 11.17
N LEU A 213 -11.22 -7.51 10.92
CA LEU A 213 -11.16 -6.37 9.99
C LEU A 213 -10.35 -5.21 10.58
N VAL A 214 -10.33 -5.05 11.91
CA VAL A 214 -9.61 -3.97 12.59
C VAL A 214 -8.52 -4.56 13.50
N ASP A 215 -7.27 -4.22 13.21
CA ASP A 215 -6.14 -4.39 14.12
C ASP A 215 -5.93 -3.09 14.92
N ILE A 216 -5.59 -3.22 16.20
CA ILE A 216 -5.22 -2.10 17.09
C ILE A 216 -3.78 -2.32 17.54
N ILE A 217 -2.91 -1.35 17.26
CA ILE A 217 -1.51 -1.38 17.65
C ILE A 217 -1.09 -0.10 18.37
N ALA A 218 -0.08 -0.19 19.23
CA ALA A 218 0.62 0.97 19.78
C ALA A 218 2.13 0.67 19.84
N PRO A 219 3.00 1.60 19.42
CA PRO A 219 4.44 1.40 19.53
C PRO A 219 4.89 1.37 21.00
N SER A 220 6.00 0.68 21.27
CA SER A 220 6.67 0.76 22.57
C SER A 220 7.22 2.18 22.79
N PRO A 221 7.26 2.71 24.03
CA PRO A 221 7.88 4.00 24.30
C PRO A 221 9.34 4.08 23.81
N GLU A 222 10.06 2.96 23.90
CA GLU A 222 11.47 2.81 23.51
C GLU A 222 11.68 2.74 22.00
N TYR A 223 10.60 2.63 21.21
CA TYR A 223 10.68 2.79 19.76
C TYR A 223 11.19 4.19 19.38
N TYR A 224 10.73 5.21 20.11
CA TYR A 224 11.05 6.60 19.80
C TYR A 224 12.46 6.96 20.27
N PRO A 225 13.22 7.75 19.47
CA PRO A 225 14.49 8.29 19.92
C PRO A 225 14.27 9.39 20.97
N ASP A 226 15.36 9.78 21.62
CA ASP A 226 15.38 10.93 22.51
C ASP A 226 15.09 12.23 21.75
N PHE A 227 13.85 12.70 21.82
CA PHE A 227 13.39 13.90 21.13
C PHE A 227 13.99 15.21 21.64
N SER A 228 14.73 15.20 22.75
CA SER A 228 15.49 16.38 23.20
C SER A 228 16.70 16.67 22.31
N LYS A 229 17.15 15.69 21.52
CA LYS A 229 18.32 15.76 20.63
C LYS A 229 17.96 16.04 19.18
N LEU A 230 16.71 16.40 18.89
CA LEU A 230 16.27 16.75 17.53
C LEU A 230 16.97 18.03 17.04
N ARG A 231 17.13 18.12 15.72
CA ARG A 231 17.75 19.28 15.08
C ARG A 231 16.64 20.26 14.74
N ILE A 232 16.82 21.52 15.12
CA ILE A 232 15.88 22.55 14.71
C ILE A 232 16.09 22.84 13.21
N THR A 233 15.06 22.60 12.41
CA THR A 233 15.06 22.85 10.97
C THR A 233 13.82 23.63 10.55
N LEU A 234 13.84 24.25 9.37
CA LEU A 234 12.75 25.03 8.77
C LEU A 234 12.33 26.29 9.55
N GLY A 235 13.10 26.71 10.56
CA GLY A 235 12.73 27.82 11.45
C GLY A 235 11.55 27.50 12.37
N ASP A 236 11.23 26.22 12.54
CA ASP A 236 10.16 25.74 13.42
C ASP A 236 10.55 25.87 14.91
N SER A 237 9.57 26.01 15.80
CA SER A 237 9.77 25.87 17.25
C SER A 237 10.11 24.42 17.64
N GLU A 238 10.74 24.21 18.79
CA GLU A 238 11.06 22.86 19.28
C GLU A 238 9.83 21.93 19.31
N ASP A 239 8.70 22.44 19.82
CA ASP A 239 7.44 21.67 19.89
C ASP A 239 6.96 21.23 18.51
N ARG A 240 7.10 22.10 17.51
CA ARG A 240 6.72 21.78 16.14
C ARG A 240 7.68 20.76 15.53
N VAL A 241 8.98 20.87 15.78
CA VAL A 241 9.99 19.89 15.35
C VAL A 241 9.72 18.53 15.98
N ARG A 242 9.48 18.47 17.29
CA ARG A 242 9.09 17.24 18.01
C ARG A 242 7.82 16.63 17.42
N TRP A 243 6.78 17.43 17.23
CA TRP A 243 5.51 16.98 16.67
C TRP A 243 5.65 16.33 15.29
N ARG A 244 6.34 17.00 14.33
CA ARG A 244 6.49 16.44 12.97
C ARG A 244 7.45 15.26 12.91
N SER A 245 8.49 15.26 13.76
CA SER A 245 9.44 14.15 13.85
C SER A 245 8.79 12.90 14.41
N LYS A 246 7.99 13.05 15.46
CA LYS A 246 7.18 11.96 16.01
C LYS A 246 6.16 11.45 14.99
N GLN A 247 5.44 12.34 14.30
CA GLN A 247 4.48 11.94 13.27
C GLN A 247 5.11 11.12 12.14
N ASN A 248 6.31 11.49 11.69
CA ASN A 248 7.06 10.70 10.71
C ASN A 248 7.37 9.29 11.23
N LEU A 249 7.81 9.16 12.49
CA LEU A 249 8.09 7.86 13.09
C LEU A 249 6.82 7.02 13.33
N ASP A 250 5.70 7.68 13.63
CA ASP A 250 4.37 7.06 13.72
C ASP A 250 3.96 6.45 12.38
N TYR A 251 4.10 7.20 11.27
CA TYR A 251 3.85 6.67 9.93
C TYR A 251 4.74 5.49 9.59
N VAL A 252 6.03 5.57 9.92
CA VAL A 252 6.99 4.49 9.70
C VAL A 252 6.57 3.22 10.45
N PHE A 253 6.24 3.31 11.74
CA PHE A 253 5.84 2.16 12.55
C PHE A 253 4.59 1.49 11.98
N LEU A 254 3.59 2.29 11.64
CA LEU A 254 2.35 1.83 11.03
C LEU A 254 2.61 1.16 9.67
N MET A 255 3.43 1.76 8.81
CA MET A 255 3.75 1.20 7.50
C MET A 255 4.51 -0.12 7.62
N MET A 256 5.48 -0.23 8.55
CA MET A 256 6.20 -1.48 8.81
C MET A 256 5.26 -2.61 9.22
N TYR A 257 4.30 -2.33 10.12
CA TYR A 257 3.31 -3.32 10.53
C TYR A 257 2.36 -3.72 9.40
N CYS A 258 1.98 -2.77 8.53
CA CYS A 258 1.05 -3.01 7.42
C CYS A 258 1.71 -3.74 6.24
N GLN A 259 3.00 -3.52 6.00
CA GLN A 259 3.73 -3.99 4.83
C GLN A 259 3.49 -5.48 4.51
N PRO A 260 3.61 -6.43 5.47
CA PRO A 260 3.48 -7.86 5.15
C PRO A 260 2.03 -8.35 5.07
N LYS A 261 1.03 -7.48 5.29
CA LYS A 261 -0.36 -7.91 5.52
C LYS A 261 -1.22 -7.90 4.28
N GLY A 262 -0.79 -7.22 3.23
CA GLY A 262 -1.56 -7.16 2.01
C GLY A 262 -0.81 -6.56 0.85
N SER A 263 -1.58 -6.33 -0.19
CA SER A 263 -1.11 -6.01 -1.53
C SER A 263 -0.89 -4.52 -1.76
N PHE A 264 -1.85 -3.72 -1.31
CA PHE A 264 -1.81 -2.28 -1.39
C PHE A 264 -1.96 -1.67 0.00
N TYR A 265 -1.11 -0.70 0.31
CA TYR A 265 -1.20 0.12 1.51
C TYR A 265 -1.86 1.45 1.17
N VAL A 266 -2.76 1.91 2.05
CA VAL A 266 -3.41 3.22 1.96
C VAL A 266 -3.19 3.98 3.26
N GLN A 267 -2.51 5.12 3.17
CA GLN A 267 -2.35 6.03 4.30
C GLN A 267 -3.62 6.87 4.49
N LEU A 268 -4.21 6.81 5.69
CA LEU A 268 -5.32 7.65 6.12
C LEU A 268 -4.94 8.43 7.38
N GLU A 269 -5.87 9.25 7.87
CA GLU A 269 -5.83 9.95 9.15
C GLU A 269 -7.10 9.60 9.95
N ASP A 270 -7.11 9.88 11.25
CA ASP A 270 -8.22 9.54 12.16
C ASP A 270 -9.39 10.53 12.13
N ASP A 271 -9.36 11.51 11.23
CA ASP A 271 -10.37 12.57 11.07
C ASP A 271 -10.78 12.77 9.60
N VAL A 272 -11.03 11.64 8.91
CA VAL A 272 -11.49 11.62 7.52
C VAL A 272 -12.88 11.00 7.38
N VAL A 273 -13.56 11.37 6.29
CA VAL A 273 -14.75 10.68 5.77
C VAL A 273 -14.48 10.19 4.35
N ALA A 274 -14.99 9.01 4.02
CA ALA A 274 -14.89 8.37 2.73
C ALA A 274 -16.21 8.46 1.93
N LYS A 275 -16.10 8.45 0.60
CA LYS A 275 -17.25 8.26 -0.29
C LYS A 275 -17.69 6.79 -0.30
N PRO A 276 -18.97 6.51 -0.60
CA PRO A 276 -19.40 5.16 -0.91
C PRO A 276 -18.55 4.54 -2.03
N GLN A 277 -18.30 3.23 -1.95
CA GLN A 277 -17.55 2.45 -2.94
C GLN A 277 -16.08 2.87 -3.12
N PHE A 278 -15.51 3.65 -2.20
CA PHE A 278 -14.12 4.10 -2.30
C PHE A 278 -13.16 2.91 -2.48
N HIS A 279 -13.37 1.81 -1.76
CA HIS A 279 -12.55 0.61 -1.83
C HIS A 279 -12.54 0.02 -3.25
N THR A 280 -13.71 -0.30 -3.82
CA THR A 280 -13.82 -0.81 -5.20
C THR A 280 -13.17 0.13 -6.21
N ILE A 281 -13.40 1.44 -6.09
CA ILE A 281 -12.81 2.43 -7.01
C ILE A 281 -11.29 2.41 -6.93
N MET A 282 -10.72 2.38 -5.73
CA MET A 282 -9.27 2.36 -5.51
C MET A 282 -8.64 1.07 -6.07
N LYS A 283 -9.15 -0.10 -5.65
CA LYS A 283 -8.65 -1.40 -6.09
C LYS A 283 -8.71 -1.54 -7.61
N LYS A 284 -9.84 -1.16 -8.23
CA LYS A 284 -9.99 -1.22 -9.69
C LYS A 284 -9.05 -0.26 -10.41
N THR A 285 -8.83 0.94 -9.88
CA THR A 285 -7.90 1.91 -10.48
C THR A 285 -6.48 1.38 -10.49
N ALA A 286 -6.03 0.78 -9.38
CA ALA A 286 -4.70 0.18 -9.28
C ALA A 286 -4.51 -1.00 -10.22
N LEU A 287 -5.46 -1.94 -10.23
CA LEU A 287 -5.39 -3.12 -11.08
C LEU A 287 -5.50 -2.78 -12.57
N GLN A 288 -6.29 -1.78 -12.95
CA GLN A 288 -6.32 -1.30 -14.33
C GLN A 288 -4.98 -0.72 -14.77
N ARG A 289 -4.31 0.07 -13.92
CA ARG A 289 -2.98 0.63 -14.23
C ARG A 289 -1.96 -0.47 -14.48
N ILE A 290 -1.96 -1.49 -13.63
CA ILE A 290 -1.08 -2.66 -13.77
C ILE A 290 -1.40 -3.39 -15.08
N ALA A 291 -2.68 -3.67 -15.34
CA ALA A 291 -3.14 -4.31 -16.58
C ALA A 291 -2.74 -3.53 -17.84
N ASP A 292 -2.72 -2.19 -17.77
CA ASP A 292 -2.34 -1.30 -18.87
C ASP A 292 -0.82 -1.14 -19.00
N GLY A 293 -0.01 -1.81 -18.17
CA GLY A 293 1.45 -1.68 -18.14
C GLY A 293 1.93 -0.28 -17.73
N GLN A 294 1.11 0.49 -17.01
CA GLN A 294 1.44 1.84 -16.57
C GLN A 294 2.21 1.80 -15.26
N GLU A 295 3.43 2.33 -15.26
CA GLU A 295 4.20 2.52 -14.03
C GLU A 295 3.59 3.63 -13.16
N TRP A 296 3.59 3.41 -11.84
CA TRP A 296 3.20 4.40 -10.84
C TRP A 296 3.83 4.05 -9.49
N PHE A 297 4.00 5.05 -8.63
CA PHE A 297 4.45 4.89 -7.25
C PHE A 297 3.34 5.23 -6.25
N ILE A 298 2.60 6.32 -6.51
CA ILE A 298 1.46 6.75 -5.69
C ILE A 298 0.22 6.88 -6.57
N LEU A 299 -0.89 6.29 -6.10
CA LEU A 299 -2.22 6.67 -6.53
C LEU A 299 -2.83 7.58 -5.46
N ASP A 300 -3.14 8.81 -5.84
CA ASP A 300 -3.60 9.85 -4.92
C ASP A 300 -5.11 10.07 -5.02
N PHE A 301 -5.83 9.72 -3.96
CA PHE A 301 -7.28 9.83 -3.87
C PHE A 301 -7.77 10.98 -2.98
N CYS A 302 -6.86 11.80 -2.45
CA CYS A 302 -7.18 13.01 -1.68
C CYS A 302 -6.04 14.02 -1.78
N ARG A 303 -6.32 15.24 -2.26
CA ARG A 303 -5.25 16.24 -2.50
C ARG A 303 -4.65 16.83 -1.23
N LEU A 304 -5.18 16.48 -0.07
CA LEU A 304 -4.76 17.03 1.22
C LEU A 304 -3.72 16.12 1.87
N GLY A 305 -2.49 16.63 1.99
CA GLY A 305 -1.41 16.00 2.75
C GLY A 305 -1.19 14.53 2.38
N PHE A 306 -1.00 13.71 3.42
CA PHE A 306 -0.73 12.27 3.30
C PHE A 306 -1.99 11.40 3.16
N ILE A 307 -3.19 12.00 3.21
CA ILE A 307 -4.46 11.28 3.20
C ILE A 307 -4.69 10.63 1.83
N GLY A 308 -5.21 9.41 1.82
CA GLY A 308 -5.69 8.73 0.62
C GLY A 308 -4.59 8.42 -0.39
N LYS A 309 -3.33 8.39 0.05
CA LYS A 309 -2.19 7.95 -0.77
C LYS A 309 -2.16 6.43 -0.74
N MET A 310 -2.22 5.81 -1.91
CA MET A 310 -2.17 4.37 -2.10
C MET A 310 -0.86 3.99 -2.80
N MET A 311 -0.17 2.97 -2.27
CA MET A 311 1.09 2.45 -2.76
C MET A 311 1.06 0.92 -2.73
N ARG A 312 1.90 0.27 -3.53
CA ARG A 312 2.11 -1.18 -3.40
C ARG A 312 2.85 -1.47 -2.10
N CYS A 313 2.46 -2.52 -1.38
CA CYS A 313 3.18 -2.95 -0.19
C CYS A 313 4.62 -3.40 -0.50
N SER A 314 4.89 -3.88 -1.72
CA SER A 314 6.25 -4.19 -2.21
C SER A 314 7.14 -2.95 -2.36
N ASP A 315 6.55 -1.77 -2.60
CA ASP A 315 7.27 -0.50 -2.69
C ASP A 315 7.41 0.23 -1.35
N LEU A 316 6.63 -0.15 -0.35
CA LEU A 316 6.57 0.51 0.96
C LEU A 316 7.94 0.59 1.68
N PRO A 317 8.85 -0.40 1.57
CA PRO A 317 10.20 -0.29 2.14
C PRO A 317 10.97 0.95 1.69
N TRP A 318 10.83 1.39 0.43
CA TRP A 318 11.48 2.60 -0.07
C TRP A 318 11.00 3.85 0.68
N LEU A 319 9.68 3.96 0.87
CA LEU A 319 9.08 5.08 1.58
C LEU A 319 9.45 5.07 3.06
N ILE A 320 9.39 3.89 3.69
CA ILE A 320 9.78 3.70 5.09
C ILE A 320 11.22 4.19 5.31
N GLN A 321 12.17 3.70 4.51
CA GLN A 321 13.58 4.09 4.62
C GLN A 321 13.77 5.58 4.37
N PHE A 322 13.08 6.15 3.38
CA PHE A 322 13.17 7.59 3.09
C PHE A 322 12.65 8.46 4.23
N ILE A 323 11.51 8.11 4.83
CA ILE A 323 10.98 8.84 5.98
C ILE A 323 11.91 8.68 7.18
N VAL A 324 12.43 7.47 7.43
CA VAL A 324 13.38 7.20 8.52
C VAL A 324 14.70 7.98 8.33
N MET A 325 15.20 8.16 7.11
CA MET A 325 16.39 8.97 6.86
C MET A 325 16.21 10.43 7.25
N PHE A 326 15.03 10.98 7.02
CA PHE A 326 14.78 12.42 7.08
C PHE A 326 13.69 12.81 8.09
N TYR A 327 13.39 11.93 9.06
CA TYR A 327 12.26 12.11 9.99
C TYR A 327 12.35 13.43 10.78
N ASN A 328 13.57 13.86 11.09
CA ASN A 328 13.88 15.09 11.82
C ASN A 328 13.90 16.33 10.91
N ASP A 329 14.01 16.18 9.59
CA ASP A 329 14.33 17.29 8.69
C ASP A 329 13.09 17.99 8.12
N LYS A 330 12.01 17.25 7.80
CA LYS A 330 10.78 17.78 7.18
C LYS A 330 9.53 17.02 7.63
N PRO A 331 8.31 17.60 7.54
CA PRO A 331 7.08 16.86 7.78
C PRO A 331 6.81 15.80 6.68
N GLY A 332 6.00 14.79 6.99
CA GLY A 332 5.84 13.60 6.15
C GLY A 332 5.30 13.84 4.75
N ASP A 333 4.40 14.81 4.58
CA ASP A 333 3.87 15.23 3.28
C ASP A 333 4.97 15.83 2.38
N TRP A 334 5.89 16.59 2.97
CA TRP A 334 7.04 17.16 2.25
C TRP A 334 8.10 16.10 1.95
N LEU A 335 8.28 15.13 2.85
CA LEU A 335 9.16 13.99 2.59
C LEU A 335 8.64 13.12 1.44
N LEU A 336 7.33 12.87 1.40
CA LEU A 336 6.69 12.16 0.29
C LEU A 336 6.92 12.91 -1.04
N ASP A 337 6.66 14.22 -1.06
CA ASP A 337 6.88 15.05 -2.26
C ASP A 337 8.35 15.06 -2.70
N GLY A 338 9.28 15.27 -1.75
CA GLY A 338 10.71 15.27 -2.01
C GLY A 338 11.25 13.91 -2.49
N MET A 339 10.69 12.79 -2.01
CA MET A 339 11.01 11.48 -2.55
C MET A 339 10.60 11.35 -4.01
N MET A 340 9.42 11.88 -4.36
CA MET A 340 8.90 11.81 -5.73
C MET A 340 9.67 12.74 -6.67
N GLU A 341 10.11 13.90 -6.19
CA GLU A 341 11.07 14.75 -6.92
C GLU A 341 12.39 14.01 -7.16
N THR A 342 12.92 13.34 -6.15
CA THR A 342 14.17 12.57 -6.25
C THR A 342 14.05 11.41 -7.26
N LYS A 343 12.88 10.77 -7.35
CA LYS A 343 12.64 9.66 -8.29
C LYS A 343 12.38 10.10 -9.72
N ALA A 344 11.75 11.25 -9.93
CA ALA A 344 11.23 11.63 -11.25
C ALA A 344 11.98 12.80 -11.91
N CYS A 345 12.50 13.75 -11.15
CA CYS A 345 12.95 15.02 -11.70
C CYS A 345 14.40 14.97 -12.21
N ASN A 346 14.63 15.57 -13.38
CA ASN A 346 15.97 15.81 -13.89
C ASN A 346 16.42 17.21 -13.47
N LEU A 347 17.51 17.30 -12.72
CA LEU A 347 18.04 18.56 -12.18
C LEU A 347 18.53 19.55 -13.26
N GLU A 348 18.82 19.06 -14.47
CA GLU A 348 19.22 19.89 -15.61
C GLU A 348 18.02 20.51 -16.36
N LYS A 349 16.79 20.14 -15.98
CA LYS A 349 15.56 20.57 -16.64
C LYS A 349 14.76 21.54 -15.78
N ASP A 350 13.80 22.22 -16.41
CA ASP A 350 12.97 23.20 -15.72
C ASP A 350 11.93 22.56 -14.79
N LEU A 351 11.32 23.38 -13.93
CA LEU A 351 10.30 22.92 -12.99
C LEU A 351 9.03 22.38 -13.66
N ARG A 352 8.77 22.72 -14.94
CA ARG A 352 7.61 22.18 -15.67
C ARG A 352 7.84 20.74 -16.06
N ASP A 353 9.05 20.44 -16.52
CA ASP A 353 9.49 19.07 -16.83
C ASP A 353 9.46 18.18 -15.58
N CYS A 354 9.98 18.67 -14.46
CA CYS A 354 9.91 17.97 -13.16
C CYS A 354 8.46 17.67 -12.75
N ARG A 355 7.56 18.67 -12.83
CA ARG A 355 6.13 18.44 -12.53
C ARG A 355 5.51 17.39 -13.43
N LYS A 356 5.79 17.42 -14.74
CA LYS A 356 5.25 16.45 -15.69
C LYS A 356 5.70 15.03 -15.36
N ARG A 357 6.99 14.81 -15.10
CA ARG A 357 7.50 13.47 -14.73
C ARG A 357 6.98 13.02 -13.37
N LYS A 358 6.84 13.94 -12.41
CA LYS A 358 6.23 13.62 -11.12
C LYS A 358 4.78 13.17 -11.29
N ASP A 359 4.00 13.84 -12.14
CA ASP A 359 2.60 13.47 -12.43
C ASP A 359 2.46 12.10 -13.14
N GLU A 360 3.51 11.61 -13.79
CA GLU A 360 3.53 10.26 -14.40
C GLU A 360 3.58 9.16 -13.33
N ILE A 361 4.32 9.36 -12.23
CA ILE A 361 4.44 8.38 -11.13
C ILE A 361 3.52 8.67 -9.92
N TRP A 362 3.06 9.91 -9.77
CA TRP A 362 2.08 10.35 -8.76
C TRP A 362 0.74 10.62 -9.43
N VAL A 363 -0.06 9.58 -9.56
CA VAL A 363 -1.28 9.69 -10.36
C VAL A 363 -2.47 10.11 -9.50
N THR A 364 -2.93 11.34 -9.72
CA THR A 364 -4.09 11.90 -9.00
C THR A 364 -5.42 11.40 -9.57
N PHE A 365 -6.19 10.69 -8.76
CA PHE A 365 -7.57 10.32 -9.08
C PHE A 365 -8.53 11.49 -8.88
N ARG A 366 -9.52 11.62 -9.78
CA ARG A 366 -10.53 12.68 -9.72
C ARG A 366 -11.93 12.12 -9.98
N PRO A 367 -12.91 12.35 -9.10
CA PRO A 367 -12.88 13.23 -7.91
C PRO A 367 -12.25 12.57 -6.67
N SER A 368 -11.84 13.37 -5.68
CA SER A 368 -11.33 12.86 -4.40
C SER A 368 -12.34 11.96 -3.70
N LEU A 369 -11.84 10.89 -3.07
CA LEU A 369 -12.64 9.89 -2.36
C LEU A 369 -12.69 10.14 -0.86
N PHE A 370 -11.77 10.93 -0.32
CA PHE A 370 -11.70 11.27 1.09
C PHE A 370 -11.78 12.78 1.32
N GLN A 371 -12.29 13.14 2.50
CA GLN A 371 -12.34 14.52 2.98
C GLN A 371 -11.91 14.56 4.45
N HIS A 372 -10.92 15.39 4.75
CA HIS A 372 -10.55 15.74 6.11
C HIS A 372 -11.67 16.55 6.79
N ILE A 373 -12.09 16.14 7.98
CA ILE A 373 -13.14 16.77 8.78
C ILE A 373 -12.63 17.34 10.10
N GLY A 374 -11.39 17.03 10.49
CA GLY A 374 -10.76 17.58 11.69
C GLY A 374 -10.65 19.10 11.61
N THR A 375 -11.18 19.80 12.60
CA THR A 375 -11.03 21.27 12.69
C THR A 375 -9.93 21.69 13.67
N ARG A 376 -9.56 20.78 14.57
CA ARG A 376 -8.52 20.96 15.59
C ARG A 376 -7.37 19.98 15.34
N SER A 377 -6.18 20.51 15.13
CA SER A 377 -4.97 19.71 14.99
C SER A 377 -4.55 19.10 16.33
N SER A 378 -3.78 18.02 16.28
CA SER A 378 -3.04 17.52 17.44
C SER A 378 -1.86 18.41 17.84
N LEU A 379 -1.41 19.31 16.95
CA LEU A 379 -0.50 20.39 17.32
C LEU A 379 -1.31 21.49 18.04
N ASN A 380 -1.00 21.72 19.31
CA ASN A 380 -1.72 22.68 20.15
C ASN A 380 -1.84 24.06 19.49
N GLY A 381 -3.06 24.61 19.49
CA GLY A 381 -3.37 25.92 18.92
C GLY A 381 -3.57 25.96 17.40
N LYS A 382 -3.27 24.88 16.65
CA LYS A 382 -3.44 24.86 15.19
C LYS A 382 -4.87 24.48 14.79
N ILE A 383 -5.54 25.40 14.09
CA ILE A 383 -6.86 25.18 13.47
C ILE A 383 -6.65 24.71 12.04
N GLN A 384 -7.37 23.66 11.64
CA GLN A 384 -7.34 23.11 10.28
C GLN A 384 -8.70 23.29 9.61
N LEU A 385 -8.80 24.15 8.61
CA LEU A 385 -10.05 24.41 7.88
C LEU A 385 -9.98 23.97 6.41
N LEU A 386 -8.87 23.36 6.00
CA LEU A 386 -8.69 22.91 4.63
C LEU A 386 -9.73 21.84 4.28
N LYS A 387 -10.39 22.05 3.13
CA LYS A 387 -11.32 21.10 2.52
C LYS A 387 -10.89 20.80 1.09
N ASP A 388 -11.14 19.57 0.63
CA ASP A 388 -10.82 19.19 -0.74
C ASP A 388 -11.98 19.61 -1.65
N SER A 389 -11.73 20.61 -2.49
CA SER A 389 -12.74 21.14 -3.42
C SER A 389 -13.24 20.11 -4.44
N LEU A 390 -12.49 19.03 -4.70
CA LEU A 390 -12.90 17.94 -5.59
C LEU A 390 -13.75 16.88 -4.89
N PHE A 391 -13.83 16.87 -3.56
CA PHE A 391 -14.66 15.91 -2.83
C PHE A 391 -16.15 16.10 -3.10
N LYS A 392 -16.64 17.34 -3.22
CA LYS A 392 -18.06 17.62 -3.53
C LYS A 392 -18.50 17.19 -4.93
N LYS A 393 -17.56 16.88 -5.84
CA LYS A 393 -17.88 16.45 -7.20
C LYS A 393 -18.34 14.99 -7.19
N SER A 394 -19.43 14.70 -7.90
CA SER A 394 -19.94 13.34 -8.06
C SER A 394 -18.92 12.47 -8.80
N VAL A 395 -18.83 11.20 -8.39
CA VAL A 395 -18.06 10.20 -9.14
C VAL A 395 -18.79 9.95 -10.44
N ASN A 396 -18.23 10.40 -11.56
CA ASN A 396 -18.88 10.24 -12.85
C ASN A 396 -18.72 8.78 -13.31
N VAL A 397 -19.72 7.95 -13.03
CA VAL A 397 -19.74 6.49 -13.31
C VAL A 397 -19.47 6.18 -14.79
N LYS A 398 -19.75 7.12 -15.71
CA LYS A 398 -19.42 6.99 -17.14
C LYS A 398 -17.91 6.91 -17.42
N ARG A 399 -17.06 7.47 -16.54
CA ARG A 399 -15.59 7.37 -16.67
C ARG A 399 -15.05 6.01 -16.20
N ILE A 400 -15.74 5.37 -15.26
CA ILE A 400 -15.49 3.98 -14.82
C ILE A 400 -15.92 2.98 -15.91
N ASN A 401 -16.92 3.34 -16.74
CA ASN A 401 -17.39 2.53 -17.86
C ASN A 401 -16.69 2.82 -19.20
N LYS A 402 -15.93 3.92 -19.33
CA LYS A 402 -15.00 4.12 -20.47
C LYS A 402 -13.76 3.20 -20.40
N ILE A 403 -13.61 2.48 -19.28
CA ILE A 403 -12.64 1.40 -19.04
C ILE A 403 -13.18 0.04 -19.54
N LYS A 404 -14.45 -0.04 -20.00
CA LYS A 404 -15.02 -1.22 -20.67
C LYS A 404 -14.93 -1.17 -22.21
N GLY A 405 -14.28 -0.16 -22.78
CA GLY A 405 -14.29 0.02 -24.22
C GLY A 405 -13.18 0.94 -24.70
N LYS A 406 -11.98 0.38 -24.79
CA LYS A 406 -11.07 0.57 -25.91
C LYS A 406 -10.32 -0.72 -26.15
#